data_AF-A0A970AZW0-F1
#
_entry.id   AF-A0A970AZW0-F1
#
_cell.length_a   1.000
_cell.length_b   1.000
_cell.length_c   1.000
_cell.angle_alpha   90.00
_cell.angle_beta   90.00
_cell.angle_gamma   90.00
#
_symmetry.space_group_name_H-M   'P 1'
#
loop_
_entity.id
_entity.type
_entity.pdbx_description
1 polymer ?
#
loop_
_entity_poly.entity_id
_entity_poly.type
_entity_poly.pdbx_seq_one_letter_code
_entity_poly.pdbx_strand_id
1 'polypeptide(L)' 'MRLFSSDLFRNFSVGFVVGALLVVGANAQSWSGELTSPAHAAQLAKAPPVAADFVIAAEGTK' A
#
# COMPACT_ATOMS: atom_id res chain seq x y z
N MET A 1 18.79 -36.49 9.19
CA MET A 1 19.29 -35.47 8.24
C MET A 1 19.12 -34.11 8.89
N ARG A 2 20.20 -33.34 9.16
CA ARG A 2 20.08 -32.00 9.75
C ARG A 2 19.51 -31.07 8.68
N LEU A 3 18.24 -30.72 8.80
CA LEU A 3 17.49 -29.84 7.88
C LEU A 3 18.08 -28.42 7.79
N PHE A 4 18.98 -28.06 8.70
CA PHE A 4 19.61 -26.74 8.77
C PHE A 4 21.11 -26.88 8.99
N SER A 5 21.83 -27.33 7.96
CA SER A 5 23.29 -27.23 7.98
C SER A 5 23.72 -25.77 7.87
N SER A 6 24.79 -25.40 8.56
CA SER A 6 25.34 -24.03 8.55
C SER A 6 25.62 -23.54 7.12
N ASP A 7 26.12 -24.44 6.26
CA ASP A 7 26.36 -24.14 4.84
C ASP A 7 25.08 -23.83 4.07
N LEU A 8 23.98 -24.55 4.34
CA LEU A 8 22.70 -24.29 3.68
C LEU A 8 22.17 -22.92 4.06
N PHE A 9 22.19 -22.60 5.36
CA PHE A 9 21.76 -21.29 5.84
C PHE A 9 22.63 -20.16 5.26
N ARG A 10 23.95 -20.34 5.20
CA ARG A 10 24.87 -19.34 4.63
C ARG A 10 24.60 -19.11 3.15
N ASN A 11 24.54 -20.17 2.35
CA ASN A 11 24.35 -20.05 0.90
C ASN A 11 22.97 -19.50 0.55
N PHE A 12 21.93 -19.97 1.25
CA PHE A 12 20.58 -19.42 1.12
C PHE A 12 20.54 -17.95 1.48
N SER A 13 21.11 -17.55 2.62
CA SER A 13 21.05 -16.16 3.09
C SER A 13 21.77 -15.21 2.14
N VAL A 14 22.94 -15.61 1.62
CA VAL A 14 23.67 -14.80 0.64
C VAL A 14 22.84 -14.63 -0.65
N GLY A 15 22.31 -15.73 -1.19
CA GLY A 15 21.46 -15.68 -2.38
C GLY A 15 20.19 -14.86 -2.17
N PHE A 16 19.55 -15.02 -1.01
CA PHE A 16 18.35 -14.29 -0.62
C PHE A 16 18.62 -12.79 -0.51
N VAL A 17 19.68 -12.36 0.16
CA VAL A 17 20.02 -10.94 0.31
C VAL A 17 20.33 -10.32 -1.06
N VAL A 18 21.13 -10.98 -1.90
CA VAL A 18 21.42 -10.50 -3.24
C VAL A 18 20.15 -10.41 -4.08
N GLY A 19 19.30 -11.44 -4.07
CA GLY A 19 18.04 -11.45 -4.80
C GLY A 19 17.07 -10.37 -4.31
N ALA A 20 16.94 -10.19 -3.00
CA ALA A 20 16.11 -9.16 -2.40
C ALA A 20 16.57 -7.76 -2.82
N LEU A 21 17.88 -7.48 -2.79
CA LEU A 21 18.42 -6.19 -3.24
C LEU A 21 18.12 -5.93 -4.72
N LEU A 22 18.20 -6.95 -5.58
CA LEU A 22 17.85 -6.81 -7.00
C LEU A 22 16.36 -6.52 -7.20
N VAL A 23 15.47 -7.23 -6.50
CA VAL A 23 14.02 -7.04 -6.60
C VAL A 23 13.62 -5.65 -6.09
N VAL A 24 14.15 -5.24 -4.93
CA VAL A 24 13.90 -3.91 -4.36
C VAL A 24 14.41 -2.83 -5.31
N GLY A 25 15.63 -2.96 -5.83
CA GLY A 25 16.18 -2.00 -6.78
C GLY A 25 15.36 -1.89 -8.07
N ALA A 26 14.91 -3.03 -8.62
CA ALA A 26 14.09 -3.06 -9.83
C ALA A 26 12.69 -2.44 -9.63
N ASN A 27 12.14 -2.50 -8.41
CA ASN A 27 10.79 -2.02 -8.09
C ASN A 27 10.77 -0.74 -7.27
N ALA A 28 11.92 -0.13 -6.97
CA ALA A 28 12.00 1.05 -6.10
C ALA A 28 11.13 2.22 -6.58
N GLN A 29 10.97 2.36 -7.90
CA GLN A 29 10.14 3.42 -8.50
C GLN A 29 8.62 3.14 -8.36
N SER A 30 8.19 1.88 -8.35
CA SER A 30 6.76 1.50 -8.33
C SER A 30 6.15 1.55 -6.93
N TRP A 31 6.96 1.45 -5.88
CA TRP A 31 6.49 1.42 -4.49
C TRP A 31 5.77 2.71 -4.06
N SER A 32 6.07 3.84 -4.70
CA SER A 32 5.40 5.11 -4.44
C SER A 32 3.89 5.09 -4.70
N GLY A 33 3.42 4.32 -5.70
CA GLY A 33 2.01 4.18 -6.05
C GLY A 33 1.26 3.11 -5.25
N GLU A 34 1.96 2.08 -4.79
CA GLU A 34 1.37 0.99 -3.98
C GLU A 34 1.26 1.34 -2.49
N LEU A 35 2.14 2.22 -2.00
CA LEU A 35 2.11 2.74 -0.62
C LEU A 35 1.19 3.96 -0.46
N THR A 36 0.52 4.41 -1.53
CA THR A 36 -0.46 5.49 -1.45
C THR A 36 -1.59 5.09 -0.49
N SER A 37 -2.08 6.05 0.30
CA SER A 37 -3.21 5.84 1.21
C SER A 37 -4.34 5.08 0.51
N PRO A 38 -5.01 4.10 1.15
CA PRO A 38 -6.16 3.41 0.56
C PRO A 38 -7.24 4.37 0.03
N ALA A 39 -7.33 5.59 0.58
CA ALA A 39 -8.20 6.66 0.10
C ALA A 39 -7.83 7.22 -1.29
N HIS A 40 -6.56 7.11 -1.71
CA HIS A 40 -6.11 7.44 -3.07
C HIS A 40 -6.29 6.28 -4.06
N ALA A 41 -6.21 5.03 -3.59
CA ALA A 41 -6.41 3.85 -4.43
C ALA A 41 -7.89 3.63 -4.78
N ALA A 42 -8.80 4.03 -3.89
CA ALA A 42 -10.22 4.15 -4.21
C ALA A 42 -10.45 5.43 -5.03
N GLN A 43 -10.49 5.30 -6.36
CA GLN A 43 -10.99 6.38 -7.23
C GLN A 43 -12.34 6.85 -6.68
N LEU A 44 -12.39 8.10 -6.22
CA LEU A 44 -13.60 8.71 -5.70
C LEU A 44 -14.56 8.86 -6.88
N ALA A 45 -15.48 7.90 -7.02
CA ALA A 45 -16.55 8.00 -8.00
C ALA A 45 -17.24 9.35 -7.78
N LYS A 46 -17.40 10.14 -8.85
CA LYS A 46 -18.04 11.45 -8.80
C LYS A 46 -19.37 11.30 -8.06
N ALA A 47 -19.42 11.81 -6.82
CA ALA A 47 -20.63 11.77 -6.04
C ALA A 47 -21.73 12.51 -6.81
N PRO A 48 -22.95 11.97 -6.90
CA PRO A 48 -24.09 12.71 -7.41
C PRO A 48 -24.18 14.07 -6.69
N PRO A 49 -24.56 15.15 -7.38
CA PRO A 49 -24.74 16.45 -6.73
C PRO A 49 -25.70 16.28 -5.55
N VAL A 50 -25.30 16.79 -4.39
CA VAL A 50 -26.13 16.80 -3.18
C VAL A 50 -27.46 17.46 -3.53
N ALA A 51 -28.56 16.71 -3.45
CA ALA A 51 -29.89 17.26 -3.65
C ALA A 51 -30.17 18.28 -2.53
N ALA A 52 -30.71 19.44 -2.89
CA ALA A 52 -31.01 20.54 -1.96
C ALA A 52 -32.00 20.13 -0.86
N ASP A 53 -32.69 19.00 -1.02
CA ASP A 53 -33.66 18.44 -0.09
C ASP A 53 -33.06 18.00 1.27
N PHE A 54 -31.73 17.90 1.38
CA PHE A 54 -31.05 17.46 2.61
C PHE A 54 -30.30 18.60 3.34
N VAL A 55 -30.50 19.86 2.94
CA VAL A 55 -29.94 21.01 3.66
C VAL A 55 -30.81 21.29 4.89
N ILE A 56 -30.34 20.89 6.07
CA ILE A 56 -30.93 21.31 7.34
C ILE A 56 -30.51 22.77 7.57
N ALA A 57 -31.39 23.72 7.27
CA ALA A 57 -31.17 25.11 7.62
C ALA A 57 -31.07 25.23 9.15
N ALA A 58 -29.98 25.78 9.65
CA ALA A 58 -29.83 26.14 11.05
C ALA A 58 -30.68 27.40 11.34
N GLU A 59 -32.01 27.27 11.31
CA GLU A 59 -32.90 28.34 11.72
C GLU A 59 -33.66 27.91 12.98
N GLY A 60 -33.27 28.49 14.11
CA GLY A 60 -33.86 28.14 15.40
C GLY A 60 -33.12 28.75 16.58
N THR A 61 -32.85 30.05 16.57
CA THR A 61 -32.65 30.82 17.82
C THR A 61 -33.19 32.24 17.63
N LYS A 62 -34.45 32.45 18.01
CA LYS A 62 -34.94 33.75 18.46
C LYS A 62 -35.87 33.56 19.64
#